data_AF-A0A2G2GJK3-F1
#
_entry.id   AF-A0A2G2GJK3-F1
#
_cell.length_a   1.000
_cell.length_b   1.000
_cell.length_c   1.000
_cell.angle_alpha   90.00
_cell.angle_beta   90.00
_cell.angle_gamma   90.00
#
_symmetry.space_group_name_H-M   'P 1'
#
loop_
_entity.id
_entity.type
_entity.pdbx_description
1 polymer ?
#
loop_
_entity_poly.entity_id
_entity_poly.type
_entity_poly.pdbx_seq_one_letter_code
_entity_poly.pdbx_strand_id
1 'polypeptide(L)' 'MTPEISTSLFALLCCVCLGMFCYKRHTREHNELEPRMIPWIIIAIGCLAVSFMIIVHIVNLLGFETGNR' A
#
# COMPACT_ATOMS: atom_id res chain seq x y z
N MET A 1 21.50 2.59 10.85
CA MET A 1 20.11 2.64 10.37
C MET A 1 19.33 1.64 11.20
N THR A 2 18.35 2.07 11.99
CA THR A 2 17.64 1.18 12.93
C THR A 2 16.85 0.11 12.17
N PRO A 3 16.84 -1.15 12.64
CA PRO A 3 16.23 -2.26 11.92
C PRO A 3 14.72 -2.04 11.67
N GLU A 4 14.04 -1.33 12.57
CA GLU A 4 12.62 -0.93 12.45
C GLU A 4 12.34 -0.10 11.19
N ILE A 5 13.22 0.86 10.88
CA ILE A 5 13.04 1.78 9.74
C ILE A 5 13.25 1.01 8.44
N SER A 6 14.26 0.15 8.35
CA SER A 6 14.51 -0.68 7.17
C SER A 6 13.35 -1.63 6.88
N THR A 7 12.77 -2.27 7.90
CA THR A 7 11.62 -3.17 7.73
C THR A 7 10.39 -2.41 7.25
N SER A 8 10.13 -1.23 7.82
CA SER A 8 9.00 -0.37 7.42
C SER A 8 9.14 0.13 5.98
N LEU A 9 10.36 0.53 5.57
CA LEU A 9 10.65 0.96 4.21
C LEU A 9 10.41 -0.18 3.20
N PHE A 10 10.86 -1.39 3.54
CA PHE A 10 10.69 -2.57 2.69
C PHE A 10 9.22 -2.94 2.55
N ALA A 11 8.46 -2.93 3.65
CA ALA A 11 7.02 -3.19 3.66
C ALA A 11 6.24 -2.18 2.81
N LEU A 12 6.61 -0.90 2.86
CA LEU A 12 6.02 0.15 2.02
C LEU A 12 6.30 -0.10 0.55
N LEU A 13 7.55 -0.41 0.20
CA LEU A 13 7.97 -0.65 -1.18
C LEU A 13 7.25 -1.87 -1.77
N CYS A 14 7.08 -2.94 -0.98
CA CYS A 14 6.27 -4.10 -1.36
C CYS A 14 4.78 -3.74 -1.57
N CYS A 15 4.16 -2.96 -0.68
CA CYS A 15 2.75 -2.56 -0.84
C CYS A 15 2.54 -1.67 -2.06
N VAL A 16 3.44 -0.71 -2.32
CA VAL A 16 3.35 0.18 -3.48
C VAL A 16 3.50 -0.62 -4.78
N CYS A 17 4.45 -1.55 -4.85
CA CYS A 17 4.61 -2.44 -6.01
C CYS A 17 3.38 -3.34 -6.22
N LEU A 18 2.83 -3.92 -5.15
CA LEU A 18 1.61 -4.75 -5.21
C LEU A 18 0.38 -3.93 -5.62
N GLY A 19 0.23 -2.71 -5.10
CA GLY A 19 -0.84 -1.79 -5.45
C GLY A 19 -0.77 -1.36 -6.92
N MET A 20 0.41 -1.00 -7.42
CA MET A 20 0.62 -0.69 -8.85
C MET A 20 0.36 -1.90 -9.74
N PHE A 21 0.77 -3.10 -9.32
CA PHE A 21 0.49 -4.34 -10.06
C PHE A 21 -1.01 -4.63 -10.12
N CYS A 22 -1.73 -4.50 -9.00
CA CYS A 22 -3.19 -4.67 -8.95
C CYS A 22 -3.90 -3.62 -9.80
N TYR A 23 -3.46 -2.35 -9.77
CA TYR A 23 -4.02 -1.28 -10.57
C TYR A 23 -3.79 -1.51 -12.07
N LYS A 24 -2.57 -1.89 -12.47
CA LYS A 24 -2.24 -2.25 -13.85
C LYS A 24 -3.04 -3.46 -14.34
N ARG A 25 -3.32 -4.43 -13.47
CA ARG A 25 -4.17 -5.58 -13.78
C ARG A 25 -5.64 -5.18 -13.88
N HIS A 26 -6.09 -4.22 -13.08
CA HIS A 26 -7.45 -3.67 -13.14
C HIS A 26 -7.70 -2.86 -14.42
N THR A 27 -6.71 -2.10 -14.89
CA THR A 27 -6.83 -1.23 -16.08
C THR A 27 -6.51 -1.93 -17.41
N ARG A 28 -6.08 -3.21 -17.40
CA ARG A 28 -6.00 -3.99 -18.63
C ARG A 28 -7.41 -4.18 -19.20
N GLU A 29 -7.59 -3.85 -20.48
CA GLU A 29 -8.84 -4.07 -21.20
C GLU A 29 -9.19 -5.57 -21.14
N HIS A 30 -10.29 -5.86 -20.44
CA HIS A 30 -10.88 -7.19 -20.42
C HIS A 30 -11.94 -7.18 -21.53
N ASN A 31 -11.54 -7.68 -22.71
CA ASN A 31 -12.37 -7.72 -23.92
C ASN A 31 -13.41 -8.86 -23.89
N GLU A 32 -13.63 -9.46 -22.72
CA GLU A 32 -14.52 -10.61 -22.53
C GLU A 32 -15.59 -10.24 -21.49
N LEU A 33 -16.85 -10.49 -21.84
CA LEU A 33 -18.07 -10.23 -21.06
C LEU A 33 -18.18 -11.17 -19.84
N GLU A 34 -17.08 -11.46 -19.16
CA GLU A 34 -17.09 -12.29 -17.96
C GLU A 34 -17.53 -11.46 -16.75
N PRO A 35 -18.46 -11.97 -15.92
CA PRO A 35 -18.92 -11.26 -14.73
C PRO A 35 -17.73 -10.97 -13.80
N ARG A 36 -17.53 -9.69 -13.46
CA ARG A 36 -16.45 -9.27 -12.53
C ARG A 36 -16.68 -9.90 -11.15
N MET A 37 -16.06 -11.05 -10.88
CA MET A 37 -16.17 -11.72 -9.58
C MET A 37 -15.21 -11.15 -8.53
N ILE A 38 -14.14 -10.47 -8.92
CA ILE A 38 -13.12 -9.95 -7.99
C ILE A 38 -13.02 -8.42 -8.13
N PRO A 39 -13.43 -7.65 -7.11
CA PRO A 39 -13.33 -6.19 -7.14
C PRO A 39 -11.87 -5.76 -6.90
N TRP A 40 -11.06 -5.81 -7.96
CA TRP A 40 -9.64 -5.41 -7.94
C TRP A 40 -9.41 -3.97 -7.44
N ILE A 41 -10.39 -3.07 -7.62
CA ILE A 41 -10.37 -1.72 -7.03
C ILE A 41 -10.34 -1.76 -5.50
N ILE A 42 -11.10 -2.64 -4.85
CA ILE A 42 -11.14 -2.73 -3.39
C ILE A 42 -9.78 -3.20 -2.85
N ILE A 43 -9.16 -4.17 -3.54
CA ILE A 43 -7.81 -4.64 -3.21
C ILE A 43 -6.77 -3.52 -3.40
N ALA A 44 -6.87 -2.75 -4.48
CA ALA A 44 -5.98 -1.61 -4.72
C ALA A 44 -6.13 -0.52 -3.66
N ILE A 45 -7.36 -0.17 -3.28
CA ILE A 45 -7.66 0.81 -2.22
C ILE A 45 -7.16 0.32 -0.86
N GLY A 46 -7.36 -0.97 -0.54
CA GLY A 46 -6.82 -1.57 0.68
C GLY A 46 -5.30 -1.51 0.75
N CYS A 47 -4.63 -1.80 -0.37
CA CYS A 47 -3.17 -1.72 -0.46
C CYS A 47 -2.67 -0.27 -0.34
N LEU A 48 -3.40 0.70 -0.90
CA LEU A 48 -3.14 2.13 -0.73
C LEU A 48 -3.27 2.55 0.75
N ALA A 49 -4.34 2.13 1.43
CA ALA A 49 -4.58 2.45 2.83
C ALA A 49 -3.50 1.88 3.76
N VAL A 50 -3.09 0.62 3.53
CA VAL A 50 -1.98 -0.01 4.27
C VAL A 50 -0.67 0.73 4.01
N SER A 51 -0.38 1.10 2.77
CA SER A 51 0.81 1.91 2.43
C SER A 51 0.81 3.23 3.19
N PHE A 52 -0.34 3.90 3.27
CA PHE A 52 -0.50 5.14 4.02
C PHE A 52 -0.27 4.96 5.53
N MET A 53 -0.79 3.89 6.13
CA MET A 53 -0.53 3.57 7.54
C MET A 53 0.96 3.32 7.83
N ILE A 54 1.68 2.66 6.92
CA ILE A 54 3.12 2.44 7.05
C ILE A 54 3.89 3.77 6.95
N ILE A 55 3.46 4.71 6.10
CA ILE A 55 4.04 6.06 6.03
C ILE A 55 3.89 6.77 7.39
N VAL A 56 2.69 6.76 7.97
CA VAL A 56 2.44 7.37 9.29
C VAL A 56 3.30 6.71 10.36
N HIS A 57 3.44 5.38 10.32
CA HIS A 57 4.30 4.64 11.24
C HIS A 57 5.78 5.05 11.12
N ILE A 58 6.30 5.24 9.91
CA ILE A 58 7.65 5.74 9.67
C ILE A 58 7.81 7.16 10.22
N VAL A 59 6.84 8.06 9.98
CA VAL A 59 6.86 9.44 10.51
C VAL A 59 6.85 9.42 12.04
N ASN A 60 6.07 8.53 12.66
CA ASN A 60 6.04 8.34 14.12
C ASN A 60 7.39 7.85 14.67
N LEU A 61 8.02 6.87 14.00
CA LEU A 61 9.36 6.37 14.35
C LEU A 61 10.46 7.44 14.20
N LEU A 62 10.30 8.40 13.30
CA LEU A 62 11.25 9.49 13.08
C LEU A 62 11.18 10.58 14.17
N GLY A 63 10.34 10.41 15.19
CA GLY A 63 10.23 11.37 16.29
C GLY A 63 9.28 12.54 16.02
N PHE A 64 8.50 12.48 14.94
CA PHE A 64 7.27 13.27 14.80
C PHE A 64 6.11 12.62 15.58
N GLU A 65 6.40 12.15 16.80
CA GLU A 65 5.36 11.84 17.77
C GLU A 65 4.61 13.15 18.04
N THR A 66 3.51 13.36 17.33
CA THR A 66 2.64 14.54 17.45
C THR A 66 1.84 14.55 18.77
N GLY A 67 2.33 13.83 19.79
CA GLY A 67 1.69 13.63 21.08
C GLY A 67 2.64 13.36 22.25
N ASN A 68 3.94 13.70 22.18
CA ASN A 68 4.79 13.68 23.37
C ASN A 68 4.60 14.98 24.19
N ARG A 69 3.43 15.11 24.83
CA ARG A 69 3.17 15.96 26.00
C ARG A 69 2.10 15.32 26.88
#